data_AF-A0A382IL80-F1
#
_entry.id   AF-A0A382IL80-F1
#
_cell.length_a   1.000
_cell.length_b   1.000
_cell.length_c   1.000
_cell.angle_alpha   90.00
_cell.angle_beta   90.00
_cell.angle_gamma   90.00
#
_symmetry.space_group_name_H-M   'P 1'
#
loop_
_entity.id
_entity.type
_entity.pdbx_description
1 polymer ?
#
loop_
_entity_poly.entity_id
_entity_poly.type
_entity_poly.pdbx_seq_one_letter_code
_entity_poly.pdbx_strand_id
1 'polypeptide(L)'
;MKLKMLKGEYVVVKLPFDFQIPKQILKFDFYNLSRTSDELSLVIRNDENFDYKKFEYEDNWSIFRFDSLLDFSLIGVLDGVIKPLSEKNISVFVLSTFDT
;
A
#
# COMPACT_ATOMS: atom_id res chain seq x y z
N MET A 1 13.96 12.73 8.97
CA MET A 1 12.98 11.99 8.17
C MET A 1 11.66 11.99 8.91
N LYS A 2 10.61 12.56 8.34
CA LYS A 2 9.30 12.69 9.00
C LYS A 2 8.29 11.84 8.24
N LEU A 3 7.60 10.97 8.96
CA LEU A 3 6.55 10.12 8.42
C LEU A 3 5.20 10.66 8.87
N LYS A 4 4.21 10.56 7.98
CA LYS A 4 2.81 10.88 8.25
C LYS A 4 1.98 9.63 8.07
N MET A 5 1.21 9.28 9.10
CA MET A 5 0.25 8.19 9.03
C MET A 5 -0.98 8.63 8.22
N LEU A 6 -1.39 7.79 7.27
CA LEU A 6 -2.68 7.95 6.60
C LEU A 6 -3.80 7.46 7.51
N LYS A 7 -4.95 8.14 7.48
CA LYS A 7 -6.09 7.76 8.31
C LYS A 7 -6.76 6.50 7.78
N GLY A 8 -7.23 5.66 8.70
CA GLY A 8 -7.97 4.43 8.39
C GLY A 8 -7.09 3.19 8.39
N GLU A 9 -7.75 2.03 8.32
CA GLU A 9 -7.12 0.73 8.15
C GLU A 9 -7.13 0.36 6.68
N TYR A 10 -6.06 -0.29 6.23
CA TYR A 10 -5.86 -0.67 4.85
C TYR A 10 -5.83 -2.18 4.70
N VAL A 11 -6.07 -2.62 3.48
CA VAL A 11 -6.15 -4.02 3.10
C VAL A 11 -5.40 -4.20 1.79
N VAL A 12 -4.63 -5.28 1.71
CA VAL A 12 -3.98 -5.77 0.49
C VAL A 12 -4.81 -6.93 -0.03
N VAL A 13 -5.27 -6.85 -1.27
CA VAL A 13 -6.15 -7.83 -1.90
C VAL A 13 -5.47 -8.40 -3.13
N LYS A 14 -5.41 -9.72 -3.22
CA LYS A 14 -5.00 -10.40 -4.44
C LYS A 14 -6.24 -10.66 -5.30
N LEU A 15 -6.31 -9.96 -6.43
CA LEU A 15 -7.43 -10.04 -7.37
C LEU A 15 -7.16 -11.11 -8.45
N PRO A 16 -8.22 -11.67 -9.06
CA PRO A 16 -8.09 -12.45 -10.29
C PRO A 16 -7.35 -11.65 -11.37
N PHE A 17 -6.55 -12.34 -12.19
CA PHE A 17 -5.71 -11.67 -13.19
C PHE A 17 -6.53 -10.88 -14.23
N ASP A 18 -7.71 -11.37 -14.59
CA ASP A 18 -8.67 -10.77 -15.52
C ASP A 18 -9.73 -9.91 -14.83
N PHE A 19 -9.56 -9.61 -13.54
CA PHE A 19 -10.53 -8.84 -12.77
C PHE A 19 -10.76 -7.45 -13.35
N GLN A 20 -12.03 -7.15 -13.65
CA GLN A 20 -12.45 -5.83 -14.11
C GLN A 20 -12.60 -4.89 -12.93
N ILE A 21 -11.71 -3.89 -12.84
CA ILE A 21 -11.69 -2.92 -11.75
C ILE A 21 -12.96 -2.04 -11.80
N PRO A 22 -13.83 -2.11 -10.78
CA PRO A 22 -15.00 -1.24 -10.71
C PRO A 22 -14.58 0.23 -10.64
N LYS A 23 -15.29 1.11 -11.36
CA LYS A 23 -15.03 2.57 -11.37
C LYS A 23 -15.06 3.20 -9.97
N GLN A 24 -15.75 2.58 -9.02
CA GLN A 24 -15.83 3.07 -7.65
C GLN A 24 -14.47 3.05 -6.94
N ILE A 25 -13.62 2.05 -7.21
CA ILE A 25 -12.27 1.95 -6.61
C ILE A 25 -11.43 3.15 -7.01
N LEU A 26 -11.54 3.60 -8.26
CA LEU A 26 -10.81 4.75 -8.80
C LEU A 26 -11.23 6.09 -8.17
N LYS A 27 -12.29 6.09 -7.36
CA LYS A 27 -12.76 7.28 -6.63
C LYS A 27 -12.32 7.30 -5.16
N PHE A 28 -11.63 6.27 -4.69
CA PHE A 28 -11.12 6.25 -3.33
C PHE A 28 -10.00 7.27 -3.15
N ASP A 29 -9.91 7.88 -1.96
CA ASP A 29 -8.87 8.85 -1.60
C ASP A 29 -7.45 8.25 -1.71
N PHE A 30 -7.34 6.94 -1.56
CA PHE A 30 -6.13 6.17 -1.79
C PHE A 30 -6.47 4.81 -2.39
N TYR A 31 -5.78 4.47 -3.48
CA TYR A 31 -5.68 3.11 -3.98
C TYR A 31 -4.31 2.91 -4.62
N ASN A 32 -3.78 1.69 -4.55
CA ASN A 32 -2.66 1.24 -5.36
C ASN A 32 -3.09 -0.01 -6.11
N LEU A 33 -2.96 0.00 -7.44
CA LEU A 33 -3.21 -1.16 -8.28
C LEU A 33 -1.90 -1.55 -8.96
N SER A 34 -1.37 -2.72 -8.60
CA SER A 34 -0.12 -3.23 -9.12
C SER A 34 -0.38 -4.51 -9.90
N ARG A 35 0.00 -4.51 -11.19
CA ARG A 35 -0.06 -5.69 -12.06
C ARG A 35 1.35 -6.12 -12.41
N THR A 36 1.64 -7.39 -12.18
CA THR A 36 2.86 -8.06 -12.65
C THR A 36 2.49 -9.10 -13.70
N SER A 37 3.47 -9.89 -14.16
CA SER A 37 3.20 -11.09 -14.95
C SER A 37 2.45 -12.16 -14.14
N ASP A 38 2.55 -12.11 -12.82
CA ASP A 38 2.17 -13.21 -11.93
C ASP A 38 0.85 -12.92 -11.21
N GLU A 39 0.53 -11.65 -10.97
CA GLU A 39 -0.66 -11.29 -10.20
C GLU A 39 -1.20 -9.88 -10.46
N LEU A 40 -2.37 -9.63 -9.87
CA LEU A 40 -2.99 -8.32 -9.72
C LEU A 40 -3.22 -8.05 -8.23
N SER A 41 -2.52 -7.06 -7.67
CA SER A 41 -2.63 -6.67 -6.26
C SER A 41 -3.30 -5.30 -6.14
N LEU A 42 -4.25 -5.19 -5.24
CA LEU A 42 -4.98 -3.97 -4.93
C LEU A 42 -4.79 -3.62 -3.45
N VAL A 43 -4.35 -2.39 -3.19
CA VAL A 43 -4.26 -1.84 -1.84
C VAL A 43 -5.24 -0.69 -1.72
N ILE A 44 -6.18 -0.79 -0.79
CA ILE A 44 -7.21 0.23 -0.56
C ILE A 44 -7.44 0.39 0.94
N ARG A 45 -8.06 1.50 1.32
CA ARG A 45 -8.63 1.62 2.67
C ARG A 45 -9.76 0.58 2.79
N ASN A 46 -9.91 0.00 3.98
CA ASN A 46 -11.08 -0.79 4.33
C ASN A 46 -12.33 0.10 4.18
N ASP A 47 -13.14 -0.19 3.16
CA ASP A 47 -14.25 0.64 2.72
C ASP A 47 -15.42 -0.26 2.29
N GLU A 48 -16.62 0.03 2.80
CA GLU A 48 -17.83 -0.77 2.55
C GLU A 48 -18.25 -0.81 1.08
N ASN A 49 -17.75 0.12 0.27
CA ASN A 49 -18.03 0.18 -1.16
C ASN A 49 -17.30 -0.92 -1.98
N PHE A 50 -16.39 -1.67 -1.37
CA PHE A 50 -15.73 -2.80 -2.00
C PHE A 50 -15.62 -3.99 -1.05
N ASP A 51 -16.41 -5.03 -1.31
CA ASP A 51 -16.38 -6.27 -0.53
C ASP A 51 -15.19 -7.14 -0.94
N TYR A 52 -14.03 -6.81 -0.36
CA TYR A 52 -12.75 -7.49 -0.59
C TYR A 52 -12.69 -8.90 0.00
N LYS A 53 -13.58 -9.25 0.94
CA LYS A 53 -13.54 -10.52 1.68
C LYS A 53 -13.84 -11.75 0.80
N LYS A 54 -14.27 -11.52 -0.43
CA LYS A 54 -14.49 -12.55 -1.46
C LYS A 54 -13.18 -13.04 -2.09
N PHE A 55 -12.07 -12.35 -1.85
CA PHE A 55 -10.77 -12.63 -2.45
C PHE A 55 -9.76 -13.08 -1.38
N GLU A 56 -8.56 -13.44 -1.79
CA GLU A 56 -7.43 -13.60 -0.88
C GLU A 56 -6.96 -12.19 -0.45
N TYR A 57 -6.81 -11.96 0.86
CA TYR A 57 -6.48 -10.64 1.39
C TYR A 57 -5.68 -10.72 2.69
N GLU A 58 -4.99 -9.63 2.99
CA GLU A 58 -4.37 -9.33 4.29
C GLU A 58 -4.89 -7.96 4.76
N ASP A 59 -5.45 -7.88 5.97
CA ASP A 59 -6.09 -6.66 6.50
C ASP A 59 -5.31 -6.05 7.69
N ASN A 60 -5.91 -5.07 8.37
CA ASN A 60 -5.34 -4.39 9.54
C ASN A 60 -4.00 -3.67 9.28
N TRP A 61 -3.75 -3.23 8.04
CA TRP A 61 -2.56 -2.46 7.70
C TRP A 61 -2.70 -0.98 8.06
N SER A 62 -1.60 -0.39 8.53
CA SER A 62 -1.43 1.05 8.70
C SER A 62 -0.41 1.57 7.69
N ILE A 63 -0.74 2.62 6.93
CA ILE A 63 0.17 3.21 5.96
C ILE A 63 0.85 4.45 6.54
N PHE A 64 2.18 4.48 6.43
CA PHE A 64 3.00 5.66 6.64
C PHE A 64 3.56 6.13 5.31
N ARG A 65 3.49 7.44 5.06
CA ARG A 65 4.09 8.11 3.90
C ARG A 65 5.15 9.10 4.37
N PHE A 66 6.16 9.35 3.55
CA PHE A 66 7.10 10.45 3.76
C PHE A 66 6.39 11.82 3.68
N ASP A 67 6.62 12.68 4.67
CA ASP A 67 6.10 14.06 4.73
C ASP A 67 6.98 15.03 3.93
N SER A 68 7.61 14.54 2.86
CA SER A 68 8.50 15.25 1.94
C SER A 68 8.61 14.48 0.64
N LEU A 69 8.89 15.18 -0.46
CA LEU A 69 9.24 14.54 -1.72
C LEU A 69 10.58 13.80 -1.59
N LEU A 70 10.65 12.59 -2.14
CA LEU A 70 11.88 11.81 -2.22
C LEU A 70 12.49 11.95 -3.61
N ASP A 71 13.72 12.44 -3.65
CA ASP A 71 14.51 12.47 -4.87
C ASP A 71 15.00 11.05 -5.22
N PHE A 72 14.92 10.66 -6.50
CA PHE A 72 15.37 9.34 -6.97
C PHE A 72 16.86 9.05 -6.74
N SER A 73 17.67 10.09 -6.49
CA SER A 73 19.08 9.96 -6.09
C SER A 73 19.29 9.55 -4.62
N LEU A 74 18.23 9.52 -3.80
CA LEU A 74 18.32 9.13 -2.39
C LEU A 74 18.55 7.63 -2.24
N ILE A 75 19.82 7.26 -2.03
CA ILE A 75 20.22 5.88 -1.76
C ILE A 75 20.02 5.57 -0.27
N GLY A 76 19.38 4.43 0.03
CA GLY A 76 19.25 3.91 1.40
C GLY A 76 18.24 4.64 2.29
N VAL A 77 17.41 5.54 1.73
CA VAL A 77 16.40 6.28 2.51
C VAL A 77 15.43 5.34 3.26
N LEU A 78 15.12 4.19 2.68
CA LEU A 78 14.25 3.18 3.29
C LEU A 78 14.93 2.43 4.46
N ASP A 79 16.25 2.30 4.49
CA ASP A 79 16.96 1.57 5.55
C ASP A 79 16.71 2.21 6.92
N GLY A 80 16.70 3.54 6.97
CA GLY A 80 16.39 4.30 8.18
C GLY A 80 14.97 4.09 8.73
N VAL A 81 14.03 3.61 7.90
CA VAL A 81 12.66 3.26 8.31
C VAL A 81 12.55 1.77 8.63
N ILE A 82 13.04 0.92 7.72
CA ILE A 82 12.81 -0.52 7.76
C ILE A 82 13.62 -1.20 8.87
N LYS A 83 14.88 -0.81 9.06
CA LYS A 83 15.77 -1.44 10.05
C LYS A 83 15.19 -1.46 11.47
N PRO A 84 14.75 -0.33 12.07
CA PRO A 84 14.19 -0.35 13.43
C PRO A 84 12.88 -1.16 13.53
N LEU A 85 12.09 -1.25 12.46
CA LEU A 85 10.87 -2.07 12.43
C LEU A 85 11.22 -3.57 12.39
N SER A 86 12.19 -3.94 11.55
CA SER A 86 12.69 -5.32 11.48
C SER A 86 13.30 -5.79 12.80
N GLU A 87 14.06 -4.94 13.50
CA GLU A 87 14.62 -5.23 14.82
C GLU A 87 13.54 -5.50 15.89
N LYS A 88 12.31 -5.04 15.64
CA LYS A 88 11.13 -5.27 16.48
C LYS A 88 10.20 -6.35 15.94
N ASN A 89 10.60 -7.10 14.90
CA ASN A 89 9.78 -8.09 14.21
C ASN A 89 8.45 -7.52 13.68
N ILE A 90 8.45 -6.25 13.27
CA ILE A 90 7.31 -5.61 12.65
C ILE A 90 7.43 -5.80 11.13
N SER A 91 6.47 -6.50 10.53
CA SER A 91 6.41 -6.68 9.08
C SER A 91 6.20 -5.35 8.38
N VAL A 92 6.83 -5.18 7.21
CA VAL A 92 6.71 -3.98 6.39
C VAL A 92 6.32 -4.36 4.97
N PHE A 93 5.43 -3.55 4.39
CA PHE A 93 5.02 -3.61 3.00
C PHE A 93 5.22 -2.22 2.40
N VAL A 94 6.08 -2.12 1.38
CA VAL A 94 6.53 -0.83 0.83
C VAL A 94 5.91 -0.61 -0.55
N LEU A 95 5.28 0.54 -0.73
CA LEU A 95 4.79 1.02 -2.01
C LEU A 95 5.52 2.31 -2.36
N SER A 96 6.33 2.27 -3.42
CA SER A 96 6.93 3.48 -3.98
C SER A 96 5.96 4.14 -4.95
N THR A 97 5.82 5.45 -4.83
CA THR A 97 5.16 6.30 -5.82
C THR A 97 6.18 7.27 -6.41
N PHE A 98 5.75 8.11 -7.37
CA PHE A 98 6.68 9.06 -7.97
C PHE A 98 7.26 10.06 -6.97
N ASP A 99 6.41 10.55 -6.06
CA ASP A 99 6.78 11.61 -5.10
C ASP A 99 7.35 11.08 -3.78
N THR A 100 6.92 9.89 -3.34
CA THR A 100 7.19 9.37 -1.98
C THR A 100 7.31 7.86 -1.94
#